data_AF-T2KMZ3-F1
#
_entry.id   AF-T2KMZ3-F1
#
_cell.length_a   1.000
_cell.length_b   1.000
_cell.length_c   1.000
_cell.angle_alpha   90.00
_cell.angle_beta   90.00
_cell.angle_gamma   90.00
#
_symmetry.space_group_name_H-M   'P 1'
#
loop_
_entity.id
_entity.type
_entity.pdbx_description
1 polymer ?
#
loop_
_entity_poly.entity_id
_entity_poly.type
_entity_poly.pdbx_seq_one_letter_code
_entity_poly.pdbx_strand_id
1 'polypeptide(L)'
;MNLIKKIFLLSLLVLSQMSFSQVTDNAMIYRKDFKSISGKNTVSVTSYEKDGSHYVFAGGVGNIDVFSLDEDGILTPISNHELYMKKGPARGMVADNINGTDFLFVANKHGNVIETFKILNNGFLERVALVEDTDKTFLGTAITLQVVHMKKASYLFIGGLEETPGLSSFKIHNDGKLTHVQSMKDDETIHTDGIIGMYVHNIKGKTYLYTGGFQDNGVSSFRVYNDGTFKNINNISDNDTDRFLTGTYPVTGVTLEDNKYVIVGHRHHKYYKRAGFIKKTDFVYHGDGISVFKVNEKGALIPHFVLKDDETTKLQGQTRIEIVSTNNNEAILAVGTRDDASIQLLKLNKEGILTPINYLETGFSIYYGLKSHKIEDTNFLIAGSFRFDLGKIVSYKIAPKINRDGKILRHIVNLKYKETANKAQVDTAVKAFLDLKNEIPEIANIEWGINDSTEGASKGFTHTFTITFNNEQDREIYLFHKAHLELVNTVGPIIGDVFVMDYWTKHN
;
A
#
# COMPACT_ATOMS: atom_id res chain seq x y z
N MET A 1 -0.83 -12.71 56.16
CA MET A 1 -1.91 -12.29 55.22
C MET A 1 -1.47 -11.25 54.17
N ASN A 2 -0.46 -10.41 54.43
CA ASN A 2 0.02 -9.39 53.45
C ASN A 2 1.06 -9.88 52.42
N LEU A 3 1.74 -11.01 52.65
CA LEU A 3 2.72 -11.55 51.69
C LEU A 3 2.04 -12.29 50.51
N ILE A 4 0.95 -13.00 50.80
CA ILE A 4 0.16 -13.74 49.80
C ILE A 4 -0.54 -12.77 48.83
N LYS A 5 -1.04 -11.62 49.31
CA LYS A 5 -1.62 -10.57 48.45
C LYS A 5 -0.61 -9.92 47.51
N LYS A 6 0.65 -9.74 47.95
CA LYS A 6 1.71 -9.18 47.09
C LYS A 6 2.18 -10.15 46.00
N ILE A 7 2.26 -11.45 46.30
CA ILE A 7 2.59 -12.48 45.31
C ILE A 7 1.45 -12.64 44.30
N PHE A 8 0.19 -12.54 44.73
CA PHE A 8 -0.98 -12.57 43.83
C PHE A 8 -1.06 -11.33 42.92
N LEU A 9 -0.70 -10.14 43.42
CA LEU A 9 -0.64 -8.92 42.61
C LEU A 9 0.52 -8.96 41.60
N LEU A 10 1.68 -9.51 41.99
CA LEU A 10 2.84 -9.63 41.10
C LEU A 10 2.62 -10.71 40.01
N SER A 11 1.90 -11.78 40.32
CA SER A 11 1.51 -12.79 39.33
C SER A 11 0.42 -12.30 38.38
N LEU A 12 -0.52 -11.45 38.83
CA LEU A 12 -1.46 -10.76 37.93
C LEU A 12 -0.76 -9.75 37.00
N LEU A 13 0.27 -9.04 37.48
CA LEU A 13 1.07 -8.10 36.69
C LEU A 13 1.99 -8.78 35.67
N VAL A 14 2.46 -10.00 35.96
CA VAL A 14 3.24 -10.81 35.00
C VAL A 14 2.33 -11.50 33.98
N LEU A 15 1.09 -11.87 34.35
CA LEU A 15 0.09 -12.40 33.43
C LEU A 15 -0.54 -11.34 32.50
N SER A 16 -0.51 -10.05 32.88
CA SER A 16 -0.97 -8.95 32.02
C SER A 16 0.07 -8.45 31.00
N GLN A 17 1.27 -9.04 30.97
CA GLN A 17 2.32 -8.71 29.98
C GLN A 17 2.54 -9.79 28.92
N MET A 18 1.70 -10.83 28.89
CA MET A 18 1.59 -11.69 27.72
C MET A 18 0.45 -11.20 26.83
N SER A 19 0.66 -10.03 26.21
CA SER A 19 -0.07 -9.67 24.99
C SER A 19 0.37 -10.64 23.90
N PHE A 20 -0.15 -11.86 23.92
CA PHE A 20 -0.19 -12.65 22.71
C PHE A 20 -0.98 -11.81 21.72
N SER A 21 -0.27 -11.28 20.71
CA SER A 21 -0.89 -10.75 19.51
C SER A 21 -1.70 -11.88 18.91
N GLN A 22 -2.95 -12.02 19.36
CA GLN A 22 -3.93 -12.88 18.72
C GLN A 22 -4.17 -12.22 17.37
N VAL A 23 -3.53 -12.79 16.36
CA VAL A 23 -3.90 -12.57 14.97
C VAL A 23 -5.36 -13.01 14.89
N THR A 24 -6.27 -12.06 14.78
CA THR A 24 -7.69 -12.35 14.80
C THR A 24 -8.10 -12.86 13.43
N ASP A 25 -8.66 -14.07 13.37
CA ASP A 25 -9.31 -14.66 12.18
C ASP A 25 -10.43 -13.79 11.58
N ASN A 26 -10.82 -12.70 12.26
CA ASN A 26 -11.84 -11.74 11.85
C ASN A 26 -11.28 -10.31 11.73
N ALA A 27 -10.05 -10.14 11.24
CA ALA A 27 -9.48 -8.80 11.04
C ALA A 27 -10.28 -7.99 9.99
N MET A 28 -10.47 -6.71 10.26
CA MET A 28 -11.15 -5.73 9.42
C MET A 28 -10.28 -4.50 9.20
N ILE A 29 -10.59 -3.75 8.14
CA ILE A 29 -9.90 -2.51 7.75
C ILE A 29 -10.80 -1.32 8.09
N TYR A 30 -10.33 -0.41 8.94
CA TYR A 30 -11.09 0.77 9.36
C TYR A 30 -10.36 2.06 8.99
N ARG A 31 -10.95 2.89 8.13
CA ARG A 31 -10.39 4.20 7.79
C ARG A 31 -10.20 5.06 9.04
N LYS A 32 -9.05 5.73 9.13
CA LYS A 32 -8.71 6.65 10.22
C LYS A 32 -8.64 8.09 9.73
N ASP A 33 -7.84 8.35 8.71
CA ASP A 33 -7.69 9.69 8.14
C ASP A 33 -7.44 9.62 6.65
N PHE A 34 -7.63 10.73 5.96
CA PHE A 34 -7.23 10.90 4.58
C PHE A 34 -6.77 12.34 4.34
N LYS A 35 -5.73 12.52 3.52
CA LYS A 35 -5.18 13.82 3.15
C LYS A 35 -5.07 13.95 1.64
N SER A 36 -5.16 15.19 1.17
CA SER A 36 -4.72 15.53 -0.18
C SER A 36 -3.21 15.41 -0.26
N ILE A 37 -2.73 14.97 -1.42
CA ILE A 37 -1.31 15.05 -1.80
C ILE A 37 -1.14 16.18 -2.83
N SER A 38 0.08 16.70 -2.98
CA SER A 38 0.37 17.74 -3.98
C SER A 38 0.66 17.15 -5.36
N GLY A 39 1.21 15.92 -5.40
CA GLY A 39 1.44 15.19 -6.63
C GLY A 39 0.13 14.79 -7.31
N LYS A 40 0.10 14.74 -8.65
CA LYS A 40 -0.98 14.05 -9.35
C LYS A 40 -0.75 12.56 -9.19
N ASN A 41 -1.79 11.83 -8.77
CA ASN A 41 -1.82 10.37 -8.69
C ASN A 41 -0.80 9.78 -7.68
N THR A 42 -1.26 9.04 -6.67
CA THR A 42 -0.35 8.42 -5.69
C THR A 42 0.16 7.08 -6.24
N VAL A 43 1.35 7.10 -6.83
CA VAL A 43 1.92 5.94 -7.52
C VAL A 43 2.50 4.96 -6.52
N SER A 44 3.26 5.45 -5.55
CA SER A 44 3.97 4.66 -4.55
C SER A 44 3.81 5.26 -3.15
N VAL A 45 3.87 4.41 -2.13
CA VAL A 45 3.88 4.81 -0.73
C VAL A 45 4.92 3.96 -0.01
N THR A 46 5.75 4.59 0.81
CA THR A 46 6.56 3.89 1.80
C THR A 46 6.49 4.63 3.13
N SER A 47 6.99 4.01 4.18
CA SER A 47 6.94 4.55 5.54
C SER A 47 8.23 4.23 6.27
N TYR A 48 8.59 5.04 7.26
CA TYR A 48 9.80 4.85 8.04
C TYR A 48 9.61 5.34 9.47
N GLU A 49 10.12 4.58 10.43
CA GLU A 49 10.21 5.01 11.83
C GLU A 49 11.61 5.54 12.08
N LYS A 50 11.72 6.73 12.68
CA LYS A 50 12.98 7.33 13.07
C LYS A 50 12.82 7.97 14.45
N ASP A 51 13.61 7.52 15.41
CA ASP A 51 13.63 8.05 16.78
C ASP A 51 12.22 8.10 17.43
N GLY A 52 11.39 7.07 17.20
CA GLY A 52 10.01 6.97 17.68
C GLY A 52 8.99 7.84 16.92
N SER A 53 9.41 8.62 15.92
CA SER A 53 8.52 9.33 15.01
C SER A 53 8.25 8.49 13.76
N HIS A 54 7.01 8.49 13.29
CA HIS A 54 6.59 7.70 12.14
C HIS A 54 6.30 8.62 10.94
N TYR A 55 6.98 8.37 9.83
CA TYR A 55 6.88 9.14 8.60
C TYR A 55 6.31 8.31 7.45
N VAL A 56 5.52 8.96 6.61
CA VAL A 56 4.93 8.41 5.39
C VAL A 56 5.41 9.25 4.21
N PHE A 57 5.92 8.58 3.18
CA PHE A 57 6.38 9.20 1.94
C PHE A 57 5.45 8.74 0.80
N ALA A 58 4.79 9.69 0.16
CA ALA A 58 3.85 9.44 -0.92
C ALA A 58 4.45 9.95 -2.24
N GLY A 59 4.78 9.02 -3.13
CA GLY A 59 5.39 9.30 -4.43
C GLY A 59 4.33 9.51 -5.50
N GLY A 60 4.15 10.75 -5.92
CA GLY A 60 3.26 11.12 -7.02
C GLY A 60 4.02 11.51 -8.29
N VAL A 61 3.29 11.94 -9.32
CA VAL A 61 3.91 12.59 -10.48
C VAL A 61 4.50 13.93 -10.04
N GLY A 62 5.79 14.13 -10.30
CA GLY A 62 6.53 15.35 -10.02
C GLY A 62 7.12 15.47 -8.61
N ASN A 63 6.43 14.97 -7.58
CA ASN A 63 6.79 15.24 -6.18
C ASN A 63 6.74 14.01 -5.26
N ILE A 64 7.38 14.14 -4.10
CA ILE A 64 7.21 13.28 -2.92
C ILE A 64 6.58 14.13 -1.81
N ASP A 65 5.39 13.77 -1.37
CA ASP A 65 4.76 14.36 -0.19
C ASP A 65 5.17 13.59 1.06
N VAL A 66 5.45 14.32 2.14
CA VAL A 66 5.86 13.75 3.44
C VAL A 66 4.80 14.06 4.48
N PHE A 67 4.41 13.04 5.24
CA PHE A 67 3.48 13.16 6.36
C PHE A 67 4.10 12.53 7.61
N SER A 68 3.76 13.02 8.80
CA SER A 68 3.81 12.18 10.00
C SER A 68 2.55 11.34 10.09
N LEU A 69 2.67 10.19 10.76
CA LEU A 69 1.56 9.33 11.17
C LEU A 69 1.62 9.20 12.69
N ASP A 70 0.51 9.47 13.39
CA ASP A 70 0.44 9.26 14.83
C ASP A 70 -0.22 7.93 15.22
N GLU A 71 -0.28 7.65 16.53
CA GLU A 71 -0.87 6.44 17.11
C GLU A 71 -2.38 6.27 16.85
N ASP A 72 -3.07 7.37 16.53
CA ASP A 72 -4.47 7.38 16.12
C ASP A 72 -4.61 7.18 14.59
N GLY A 73 -3.50 7.07 13.87
CA GLY A 73 -3.48 6.95 12.42
C GLY A 73 -3.81 8.25 11.70
N ILE A 74 -3.66 9.42 12.34
CA ILE A 74 -3.84 10.72 11.70
C ILE A 74 -2.58 11.08 10.92
N LEU A 75 -2.79 11.56 9.68
CA LEU A 75 -1.72 11.97 8.79
C LEU A 75 -1.52 13.49 8.88
N THR A 76 -0.34 13.97 9.25
CA THR A 76 -0.07 15.42 9.26
C THR A 76 0.95 15.79 8.19
N PRO A 77 0.62 16.66 7.21
CA PRO A 77 1.59 17.10 6.21
C PRO A 77 2.80 17.77 6.84
N ILE A 78 4.00 17.39 6.39
CA ILE A 78 5.28 17.95 6.86
C ILE A 78 5.90 18.80 5.75
N SER A 79 6.16 18.19 4.60
CA SER A 79 6.90 18.81 3.51
C SER A 79 6.52 18.20 2.16
N ASN A 80 6.94 18.88 1.11
CA ASN A 80 6.87 18.39 -0.25
C ASN A 80 8.22 18.56 -0.94
N HIS A 81 8.64 17.57 -1.72
CA HIS A 81 9.94 17.56 -2.39
C HIS A 81 9.77 17.29 -3.88
N GLU A 82 10.21 18.23 -4.71
CA GLU A 82 10.24 18.06 -6.17
C GLU A 82 11.32 17.05 -6.57
N LEU A 83 10.91 16.08 -7.40
CA LEU A 83 11.80 15.12 -8.02
C LEU A 83 12.68 15.79 -9.09
N TYR A 84 13.82 15.18 -9.39
CA TYR A 84 14.67 15.61 -10.49
C TYR A 84 13.87 15.75 -11.80
N MET A 85 14.12 16.86 -12.50
CA MET A 85 13.40 17.32 -13.71
C MET A 85 11.88 17.56 -13.55
N LYS A 86 11.31 17.47 -12.34
CA LYS A 86 9.85 17.60 -12.10
C LYS A 86 8.98 16.63 -12.92
N LYS A 87 9.54 15.51 -13.38
CA LYS A 87 8.80 14.56 -14.24
C LYS A 87 8.16 13.43 -13.44
N GLY A 88 8.88 12.84 -12.47
CA GLY A 88 8.39 11.71 -11.68
C GLY A 88 7.85 10.56 -12.55
N PRO A 89 6.88 9.77 -12.08
CA PRO A 89 6.59 9.59 -10.67
C PRO A 89 7.76 8.94 -9.92
N ALA A 90 7.83 9.16 -8.62
CA ALA A 90 8.60 8.31 -7.72
C ALA A 90 7.95 6.92 -7.73
N ARG A 91 8.59 5.95 -8.39
CA ARG A 91 7.95 4.65 -8.68
C ARG A 91 8.40 3.57 -7.71
N GLY A 92 9.70 3.39 -7.56
CA GLY A 92 10.29 2.60 -6.50
C GLY A 92 10.71 3.51 -5.35
N MET A 93 10.33 3.17 -4.12
CA MET A 93 10.79 3.88 -2.93
C MET A 93 11.10 2.89 -1.82
N VAL A 94 12.26 3.03 -1.19
CA VAL A 94 12.66 2.25 -0.01
C VAL A 94 13.39 3.17 0.96
N ALA A 95 12.98 3.13 2.23
CA ALA A 95 13.63 3.88 3.31
C ALA A 95 14.36 2.88 4.22
N ASP A 96 15.59 3.18 4.60
CA ASP A 96 16.43 2.29 5.41
C ASP A 96 17.54 3.06 6.16
N ASN A 97 18.05 2.48 7.24
CA ASN A 97 19.20 3.00 7.98
C ASN A 97 20.51 2.42 7.44
N ILE A 98 21.42 3.28 7.00
CA ILE A 98 22.74 2.89 6.49
C ILE A 98 23.80 3.44 7.45
N ASN A 99 24.37 2.55 8.27
CA ASN A 99 25.44 2.88 9.23
C ASN A 99 25.13 4.13 10.10
N GLY A 100 23.90 4.23 10.60
CA GLY A 100 23.48 5.33 11.47
C GLY A 100 22.91 6.55 10.73
N THR A 101 22.81 6.52 9.40
CA THR A 101 22.13 7.57 8.63
C THR A 101 20.92 7.00 7.91
N ASP A 102 19.75 7.61 8.14
CA ASP A 102 18.50 7.20 7.51
C ASP A 102 18.35 7.84 6.13
N PHE A 103 18.10 7.00 5.12
CA PHE A 103 17.93 7.42 3.74
C PHE A 103 16.60 6.94 3.16
N LEU A 104 16.04 7.74 2.26
CA LEU A 104 15.01 7.37 1.32
C LEU A 104 15.63 7.29 -0.07
N PHE A 105 15.65 6.10 -0.66
CA PHE A 105 16.06 5.87 -2.04
C PHE A 105 14.83 5.88 -2.94
N VAL A 106 14.92 6.61 -4.06
CA VAL A 106 13.79 6.86 -4.95
C VAL A 106 14.19 6.60 -6.39
N ALA A 107 13.46 5.71 -7.06
CA ALA A 107 13.55 5.50 -8.49
C ALA A 107 12.58 6.45 -9.20
N ASN A 108 13.11 7.50 -9.83
CA ASN A 108 12.36 8.50 -10.56
C ASN A 108 12.18 8.05 -12.02
N LYS A 109 10.99 7.54 -12.36
CA LYS A 109 10.72 6.86 -13.63
C LYS A 109 11.14 7.71 -14.85
N HIS A 110 10.63 8.94 -14.96
CA HIS A 110 10.87 9.78 -16.15
C HIS A 110 12.10 10.68 -16.03
N GLY A 111 12.68 10.79 -14.83
CA GLY A 111 14.02 11.38 -14.65
C GLY A 111 15.14 10.41 -15.03
N ASN A 112 14.84 9.11 -15.13
CA ASN A 112 15.79 8.01 -15.35
C ASN A 112 16.99 8.04 -14.38
N VAL A 113 16.69 8.33 -13.11
CA VAL A 113 17.68 8.47 -12.03
C VAL A 113 17.24 7.75 -10.77
N ILE A 114 18.22 7.40 -9.96
CA ILE A 114 18.06 7.05 -8.55
C ILE A 114 18.43 8.27 -7.72
N GLU A 115 17.46 8.82 -7.00
CA GLU A 115 17.66 9.93 -6.08
C GLU A 115 17.78 9.38 -4.66
N THR A 116 18.79 9.84 -3.92
CA THR A 116 18.95 9.48 -2.51
C THR A 116 18.74 10.71 -1.66
N PHE A 117 17.81 10.60 -0.71
CA PHE A 117 17.49 11.65 0.25
C PHE A 117 17.85 11.19 1.65
N LYS A 118 18.55 12.02 2.41
CA LYS A 118 18.68 11.86 3.85
C LYS A 118 17.37 12.25 4.53
N ILE A 119 16.91 11.42 5.46
CA ILE A 119 15.70 11.66 6.26
C ILE A 119 16.12 12.39 7.56
N LEU A 120 15.72 13.65 7.67
CA LEU A 120 15.99 14.49 8.84
C LEU A 120 15.04 14.17 10.00
N ASN A 121 15.39 14.58 11.22
CA ASN A 121 14.63 14.29 12.44
C ASN A 121 13.23 14.92 12.49
N ASN A 122 12.94 15.85 11.58
CA ASN A 122 11.62 16.46 11.43
C ASN A 122 10.86 15.89 10.22
N GLY A 123 11.33 14.79 9.62
CA GLY A 123 10.76 14.17 8.43
C GLY A 123 11.16 14.81 7.10
N PHE A 124 11.79 15.99 7.09
CA PHE A 124 12.22 16.62 5.85
C PHE A 124 13.25 15.77 5.11
N LEU A 125 13.23 15.86 3.79
CA LEU A 125 14.16 15.17 2.90
C LEU A 125 15.23 16.13 2.38
N GLU A 126 16.50 15.76 2.54
CA GLU A 126 17.66 16.45 1.96
C GLU A 126 18.27 15.57 0.87
N ARG A 127 18.31 16.02 -0.38
CA ARG A 127 18.91 15.22 -1.48
C ARG A 127 20.43 15.23 -1.34
N VAL A 128 21.02 14.05 -1.18
CA VAL A 128 22.46 13.89 -0.95
C VAL A 128 23.20 13.23 -2.13
N ALA A 129 22.48 12.48 -2.95
CA ALA A 129 23.04 11.86 -4.14
C ALA A 129 22.00 11.68 -5.25
N LEU A 130 22.51 11.59 -6.48
CA LEU A 130 21.75 11.32 -7.69
C LEU A 130 22.62 10.45 -8.58
N VAL A 131 22.07 9.33 -9.07
CA VAL A 131 22.74 8.42 -9.98
C VAL A 131 21.90 8.24 -11.23
N GLU A 132 22.47 8.61 -12.38
CA GLU A 132 21.87 8.41 -13.69
C GLU A 132 22.02 6.97 -14.16
N ASP A 133 21.03 6.48 -14.91
CA ASP A 133 21.17 5.23 -15.64
C ASP A 133 22.15 5.37 -16.81
N THR A 134 22.79 4.26 -17.15
CA THR A 134 23.76 4.11 -18.23
C THR A 134 23.51 2.79 -18.95
N ASP A 135 24.03 2.64 -20.16
CA ASP A 135 23.93 1.39 -20.93
C ASP A 135 24.53 0.16 -20.23
N LYS A 136 25.34 0.36 -19.18
CA LYS A 136 26.00 -0.72 -18.41
C LYS A 136 25.28 -1.05 -17.11
N THR A 137 24.44 -0.15 -16.61
CA THR A 137 23.69 -0.35 -15.37
C THR A 137 22.37 -1.06 -15.61
N PHE A 138 21.89 -1.15 -16.85
CA PHE A 138 20.68 -1.90 -17.22
C PHE A 138 19.48 -1.55 -16.34
N LEU A 139 19.37 -0.28 -15.91
CA LEU A 139 18.20 0.13 -15.12
C LEU A 139 17.01 0.36 -16.03
N GLY A 140 17.21 0.81 -17.27
CA GLY A 140 16.19 0.79 -18.32
C GLY A 140 14.85 1.29 -17.78
N THR A 141 14.84 2.50 -17.20
CA THR A 141 13.78 2.96 -16.29
C THR A 141 13.68 2.16 -14.98
N ALA A 142 14.35 2.66 -13.94
CA ALA A 142 14.29 2.09 -12.59
C ALA A 142 12.87 2.19 -11.99
N ILE A 143 12.37 1.10 -11.43
CA ILE A 143 11.01 1.05 -10.86
C ILE A 143 10.87 0.32 -9.52
N THR A 144 11.85 -0.50 -9.15
CA THR A 144 11.81 -1.33 -7.94
C THR A 144 13.15 -1.28 -7.25
N LEU A 145 13.12 -1.10 -5.93
CA LEU A 145 14.30 -0.95 -5.09
C LEU A 145 14.22 -1.90 -3.90
N GLN A 146 15.35 -2.51 -3.56
CA GLN A 146 15.49 -3.36 -2.38
C GLN A 146 16.84 -3.11 -1.73
N VAL A 147 16.85 -2.70 -0.47
CA VAL A 147 18.09 -2.61 0.32
C VAL A 147 18.44 -3.99 0.86
N VAL A 148 19.73 -4.33 0.78
CA VAL A 148 20.30 -5.59 1.29
C VAL A 148 21.48 -5.26 2.20
N HIS A 149 21.32 -5.57 3.49
CA HIS A 149 22.39 -5.44 4.48
C HIS A 149 23.28 -6.68 4.51
N MET A 150 24.58 -6.47 4.32
CA MET A 150 25.63 -7.46 4.57
C MET A 150 26.42 -7.05 5.81
N LYS A 151 27.22 -7.97 6.35
CA LYS A 151 27.99 -7.74 7.59
C LYS A 151 28.90 -6.50 7.58
N LYS A 152 29.36 -6.06 6.40
CA LYS A 152 30.36 -4.97 6.24
C LYS A 152 29.89 -3.82 5.36
N ALA A 153 28.75 -3.96 4.69
CA ALA A 153 28.28 -3.01 3.70
C ALA A 153 26.80 -3.24 3.42
N SER A 154 26.14 -2.22 2.88
CA SER A 154 24.75 -2.31 2.41
C SER A 154 24.72 -2.07 0.91
N TYR A 155 23.79 -2.73 0.24
CA TYR A 155 23.65 -2.70 -1.21
C TYR A 155 22.22 -2.36 -1.59
N LEU A 156 22.07 -1.52 -2.61
CA LEU A 156 20.79 -1.23 -3.24
C LEU A 156 20.66 -2.07 -4.50
N PHE A 157 19.68 -2.97 -4.50
CA PHE A 157 19.26 -3.71 -5.67
C PHE A 157 18.18 -2.94 -6.41
N ILE A 158 18.33 -2.87 -7.73
CA ILE A 158 17.52 -2.03 -8.61
C ILE A 158 17.04 -2.87 -9.78
N GLY A 159 15.73 -2.81 -10.03
CA GLY A 159 15.06 -3.52 -11.11
C GLY A 159 14.59 -2.57 -12.19
N GLY A 160 14.92 -2.91 -13.44
CA GLY A 160 14.52 -2.15 -14.62
C GLY A 160 13.20 -2.60 -15.24
N LEU A 161 12.63 -1.76 -16.12
CA LEU A 161 11.34 -2.00 -16.77
C LEU A 161 11.36 -2.04 -18.29
N GLU A 162 12.11 -1.18 -18.96
CA GLU A 162 12.01 -0.90 -20.40
C GLU A 162 13.41 -0.82 -21.03
N GLU A 163 13.51 -0.87 -22.37
CA GLU A 163 14.74 -0.72 -23.18
C GLU A 163 15.85 -1.76 -22.93
N THR A 164 16.55 -1.67 -21.79
CA THR A 164 17.66 -2.55 -21.41
C THR A 164 17.46 -3.12 -20.00
N PRO A 165 16.31 -3.77 -19.71
CA PRO A 165 15.97 -4.17 -18.35
C PRO A 165 16.92 -5.26 -17.83
N GLY A 166 17.05 -5.27 -16.51
CA GLY A 166 17.83 -6.25 -15.80
C GLY A 166 17.81 -5.99 -14.30
N LEU A 167 18.68 -6.71 -13.60
CA LEU A 167 18.90 -6.57 -12.18
C LEU A 167 20.29 -5.99 -11.93
N SER A 168 20.37 -4.95 -11.10
CA SER A 168 21.66 -4.31 -10.78
C SER A 168 21.83 -4.07 -9.29
N SER A 169 23.07 -4.17 -8.85
CA SER A 169 23.50 -4.00 -7.45
C SER A 169 24.45 -2.81 -7.36
N PHE A 170 24.19 -1.95 -6.39
CA PHE A 170 25.02 -0.80 -6.07
C PHE A 170 25.41 -0.84 -4.61
N LYS A 171 26.69 -0.60 -4.31
CA LYS A 171 27.13 -0.37 -2.94
C LYS A 171 26.63 0.99 -2.47
N ILE A 172 26.03 1.02 -1.28
CA ILE A 172 25.59 2.25 -0.61
C ILE A 172 26.72 2.75 0.28
N HIS A 173 27.15 4.00 0.07
CA HIS A 173 28.15 4.67 0.91
C HIS A 173 27.49 5.42 2.06
N ASN A 174 28.28 5.76 3.09
CA ASN A 174 27.78 6.46 4.29
C ASN A 174 27.23 7.86 3.99
N ASP A 175 27.62 8.48 2.86
CA ASP A 175 27.09 9.76 2.39
C ASP A 175 25.85 9.60 1.48
N GLY A 176 25.34 8.37 1.32
CA GLY A 176 24.19 8.06 0.47
C GLY A 176 24.54 7.89 -1.01
N LYS A 177 25.80 8.09 -1.42
CA LYS A 177 26.20 7.82 -2.81
C LYS A 177 26.12 6.34 -3.12
N LEU A 178 25.87 6.04 -4.40
CA LEU A 178 25.82 4.68 -4.91
C LEU A 178 26.99 4.43 -5.86
N THR A 179 27.64 3.28 -5.73
CA THR A 179 28.63 2.81 -6.71
C THR A 179 28.20 1.48 -7.26
N HIS A 180 28.13 1.39 -8.59
CA HIS A 180 27.79 0.16 -9.29
C HIS A 180 28.74 -0.99 -8.91
N VAL A 181 28.18 -2.17 -8.68
CA VAL A 181 28.92 -3.40 -8.34
C VAL A 181 28.79 -4.43 -9.46
N GLN A 182 27.56 -4.78 -9.81
CA GLN A 182 27.25 -5.78 -10.81
C GLN A 182 25.89 -5.47 -11.44
N SER A 183 25.78 -5.72 -12.74
CA SER A 183 24.50 -5.84 -13.43
C SER A 183 24.36 -7.23 -14.04
N MET A 184 23.13 -7.68 -14.19
CA MET A 184 22.75 -8.86 -14.96
C MET A 184 21.62 -8.44 -15.91
N LYS A 185 21.92 -8.47 -17.20
CA LYS A 185 20.93 -8.21 -18.25
C LYS A 185 19.91 -9.35 -18.25
N ASP A 186 18.68 -9.00 -18.56
CA ASP A 186 17.66 -9.97 -18.92
C ASP A 186 18.03 -10.83 -20.15
N ASP A 187 17.60 -12.10 -20.14
CA ASP A 187 17.78 -13.06 -21.23
C ASP A 187 16.57 -14.02 -21.32
N GLU A 188 16.60 -14.99 -22.25
CA GLU A 188 15.47 -15.90 -22.47
C GLU A 188 15.18 -16.86 -21.29
N THR A 189 16.13 -17.00 -20.36
CA THR A 189 16.10 -17.99 -19.28
C THR A 189 15.78 -17.40 -17.91
N ILE A 190 16.17 -16.14 -17.68
CA ILE A 190 15.95 -15.41 -16.44
C ILE A 190 14.69 -14.55 -16.60
N HIS A 191 13.95 -14.35 -15.52
CA HIS A 191 12.76 -13.48 -15.49
C HIS A 191 13.10 -12.16 -14.79
N THR A 192 13.73 -11.26 -15.51
CA THR A 192 14.23 -9.97 -15.01
C THR A 192 13.83 -8.78 -15.89
N ASP A 193 12.98 -8.99 -16.87
CA ASP A 193 12.32 -7.93 -17.58
C ASP A 193 11.07 -7.44 -16.83
N GLY A 194 11.10 -6.16 -16.45
CA GLY A 194 10.03 -5.56 -15.69
C GLY A 194 10.03 -6.09 -14.27
N ILE A 195 11.16 -5.94 -13.55
CA ILE A 195 11.20 -6.34 -12.15
C ILE A 195 10.35 -5.37 -11.34
N ILE A 196 9.13 -5.79 -11.02
CA ILE A 196 8.16 -4.99 -10.27
C ILE A 196 8.15 -5.34 -8.78
N GLY A 197 8.50 -6.57 -8.44
CA GLY A 197 8.58 -7.05 -7.07
C GLY A 197 9.96 -7.62 -6.77
N MET A 198 10.45 -7.33 -5.56
CA MET A 198 11.66 -7.92 -5.00
C MET A 198 11.43 -8.29 -3.54
N TYR A 199 12.05 -9.39 -3.11
CA TYR A 199 12.06 -9.78 -1.70
C TYR A 199 13.36 -10.50 -1.35
N VAL A 200 13.77 -10.44 -0.07
CA VAL A 200 15.02 -11.03 0.42
C VAL A 200 14.77 -11.97 1.58
N HIS A 201 15.33 -13.18 1.50
CA HIS A 201 15.47 -14.08 2.66
C HIS A 201 16.92 -14.17 3.12
N ASN A 202 17.12 -14.32 4.43
CA ASN A 202 18.36 -14.86 4.99
C ASN A 202 18.15 -16.31 5.43
N ILE A 203 18.99 -17.22 4.93
CA ILE A 203 18.92 -18.66 5.23
C ILE A 203 20.31 -19.11 5.67
N LYS A 204 20.44 -19.51 6.94
CA LYS A 204 21.70 -20.00 7.53
C LYS A 204 22.89 -19.05 7.24
N GLY A 205 22.66 -17.73 7.37
CA GLY A 205 23.68 -16.70 7.15
C GLY A 205 23.97 -16.36 5.69
N LYS A 206 23.20 -16.92 4.74
CA LYS A 206 23.27 -16.61 3.31
C LYS A 206 22.04 -15.80 2.89
N THR A 207 22.27 -14.72 2.17
CA THR A 207 21.25 -13.85 1.59
C THR A 207 20.80 -14.32 0.20
N TYR A 208 19.49 -14.32 -0.01
CA TYR A 208 18.85 -14.70 -1.26
C TYR A 208 17.83 -13.65 -1.66
N LEU A 209 17.86 -13.27 -2.94
CA LEU A 209 16.97 -12.28 -3.53
C LEU A 209 16.03 -12.98 -4.51
N TYR A 210 14.77 -12.58 -4.50
CA TYR A 210 13.72 -13.08 -5.38
C TYR A 210 13.16 -11.92 -6.18
N THR A 211 12.97 -12.12 -7.48
CA THR A 211 12.43 -11.12 -8.39
C THR A 211 11.25 -11.68 -9.17
N GLY A 212 10.33 -10.81 -9.55
CA GLY A 212 9.23 -11.12 -10.44
C GLY A 212 9.32 -10.32 -11.73
N GLY A 213 9.36 -10.99 -12.89
CA GLY A 213 9.46 -10.38 -14.21
C GLY A 213 8.08 -10.17 -14.82
N PHE A 214 7.63 -8.92 -14.88
CA PHE A 214 6.32 -8.54 -15.41
C PHE A 214 6.20 -8.81 -16.92
N GLN A 215 7.28 -8.65 -17.69
CA GLN A 215 7.25 -8.91 -19.13
C GLN A 215 7.53 -10.38 -19.45
N ASP A 216 8.25 -11.09 -18.57
CA ASP A 216 8.67 -12.47 -18.81
C ASP A 216 7.68 -13.53 -18.36
N ASN A 217 6.70 -13.14 -17.55
CA ASN A 217 5.72 -14.03 -16.94
C ASN A 217 6.40 -15.09 -16.05
N GLY A 218 7.16 -14.67 -15.04
CA GLY A 218 7.86 -15.62 -14.18
C GLY A 218 8.60 -15.00 -13.01
N VAL A 219 9.23 -15.86 -12.21
CA VAL A 219 10.03 -15.48 -11.04
C VAL A 219 11.44 -16.07 -11.09
N SER A 220 12.41 -15.32 -10.55
CA SER A 220 13.81 -15.72 -10.50
C SER A 220 14.34 -15.64 -9.07
N SER A 221 15.29 -16.51 -8.73
CA SER A 221 15.99 -16.46 -7.45
C SER A 221 17.51 -16.29 -7.63
N PHE A 222 18.13 -15.58 -6.70
CA PHE A 222 19.54 -15.21 -6.76
C PHE A 222 20.21 -15.41 -5.40
N ARG A 223 21.45 -15.88 -5.43
CA ARG A 223 22.37 -15.82 -4.28
C ARG A 223 23.06 -14.46 -4.29
N VAL A 224 23.02 -13.73 -3.17
CA VAL A 224 23.74 -12.44 -3.03
C VAL A 224 24.94 -12.58 -2.11
N TYR A 225 26.14 -12.29 -2.58
CA TYR A 225 27.40 -12.42 -1.85
C TYR A 225 27.75 -11.16 -1.06
N ASN A 226 28.68 -11.31 -0.09
CA ASN A 226 29.04 -10.24 0.85
C ASN A 226 29.62 -8.99 0.20
N ASP A 227 30.13 -9.10 -1.02
CA ASP A 227 30.69 -8.00 -1.81
C ASP A 227 29.63 -7.30 -2.68
N GLY A 228 28.37 -7.74 -2.63
CA GLY A 228 27.25 -7.21 -3.40
C GLY A 228 27.06 -7.86 -4.75
N THR A 229 27.96 -8.75 -5.17
CA THR A 229 27.77 -9.57 -6.37
C THR A 229 26.67 -10.59 -6.14
N PHE A 230 26.07 -11.08 -7.22
CA PHE A 230 24.98 -12.04 -7.18
C PHE A 230 25.00 -13.01 -8.36
N LYS A 231 24.37 -14.17 -8.15
CA LYS A 231 24.28 -15.24 -9.16
C LYS A 231 22.89 -15.85 -9.15
N ASN A 232 22.31 -16.05 -10.34
CA ASN A 232 21.04 -16.74 -10.52
C ASN A 232 21.11 -18.20 -10.01
N ILE A 233 20.02 -18.67 -9.41
CA ILE A 233 19.89 -20.03 -8.84
C ILE A 233 18.87 -20.83 -9.64
N ASN A 234 17.62 -20.35 -9.71
CA ASN A 234 16.59 -20.96 -10.52
C ASN A 234 15.55 -19.93 -10.99
N ASN A 235 14.85 -20.29 -12.07
CA ASN A 235 13.79 -19.50 -12.68
C ASN A 235 12.55 -20.40 -12.82
N ILE A 236 11.38 -19.82 -12.64
CA ILE A 236 10.09 -20.48 -12.82
C ILE A 236 9.24 -19.59 -13.73
N SER A 237 9.07 -20.02 -14.98
CA SER A 237 8.15 -19.40 -15.95
C SER A 237 6.71 -19.69 -15.58
N ASP A 238 5.75 -18.97 -16.13
CA ASP A 238 4.35 -19.40 -16.14
C ASP A 238 4.16 -20.71 -16.92
N ASN A 239 3.01 -21.36 -16.75
CA ASN A 239 2.62 -22.52 -17.56
C ASN A 239 1.20 -22.32 -18.14
N ASP A 240 0.66 -23.34 -18.78
CA ASP A 240 -0.64 -23.37 -19.45
C ASP A 240 -1.74 -24.06 -18.63
N THR A 241 -1.50 -24.36 -17.35
CA THR A 241 -2.39 -25.20 -16.54
C THR A 241 -2.77 -24.58 -15.20
N ASP A 242 -1.81 -24.36 -14.31
CA ASP A 242 -2.07 -24.11 -12.89
C ASP A 242 -1.17 -23.07 -12.23
N ARG A 243 -0.32 -22.41 -13.02
CA ARG A 243 0.60 -21.39 -12.56
C ARG A 243 0.06 -20.01 -12.89
N PHE A 244 0.19 -19.10 -11.92
CA PHE A 244 -0.41 -17.76 -11.98
C PHE A 244 0.71 -16.74 -11.93
N LEU A 245 1.55 -16.71 -12.98
CA LEU A 245 2.72 -15.83 -13.08
C LEU A 245 2.70 -14.88 -14.29
N THR A 246 1.68 -14.96 -15.16
CA THR A 246 1.50 -14.00 -16.25
C THR A 246 1.43 -12.56 -15.71
N GLY A 247 2.38 -11.72 -16.10
CA GLY A 247 2.49 -10.36 -15.59
C GLY A 247 2.84 -10.33 -14.10
N THR A 248 3.77 -11.18 -13.64
CA THR A 248 4.24 -11.21 -12.24
C THR A 248 4.52 -9.78 -11.73
N TYR A 249 3.95 -9.45 -10.57
CA TYR A 249 3.88 -8.06 -10.11
C TYR A 249 4.43 -7.90 -8.69
N PRO A 250 3.65 -7.85 -7.58
CA PRO A 250 4.26 -7.75 -6.26
C PRO A 250 4.90 -9.08 -5.85
N VAL A 251 6.08 -8.99 -5.25
CA VAL A 251 6.78 -10.12 -4.61
C VAL A 251 7.05 -9.73 -3.17
N THR A 252 6.67 -10.58 -2.24
CA THR A 252 6.98 -10.46 -0.81
C THR A 252 7.29 -11.84 -0.24
N GLY A 253 7.55 -11.94 1.05
CA GLY A 253 7.86 -13.20 1.69
C GLY A 253 7.74 -13.14 3.19
N VAL A 254 7.71 -14.33 3.80
CA VAL A 254 7.67 -14.48 5.26
C VAL A 254 8.40 -15.74 5.69
N THR A 255 8.89 -15.73 6.93
CA THR A 255 9.39 -16.93 7.61
C THR A 255 8.36 -17.34 8.66
N LEU A 256 7.89 -18.58 8.61
CA LEU A 256 6.97 -19.18 9.58
C LEU A 256 7.62 -20.47 10.09
N GLU A 257 7.93 -20.51 11.38
CA GLU A 257 8.81 -21.52 12.00
C GLU A 257 10.11 -21.69 11.17
N ASP A 258 10.39 -22.90 10.69
CA ASP A 258 11.53 -23.22 9.84
C ASP A 258 11.27 -22.97 8.34
N ASN A 259 10.01 -22.76 7.97
CA ASN A 259 9.61 -22.58 6.58
C ASN A 259 9.82 -21.14 6.11
N LYS A 260 10.23 -21.01 4.86
CA LYS A 260 10.41 -19.74 4.17
C LYS A 260 9.55 -19.72 2.93
N TYR A 261 8.74 -18.69 2.81
CA TYR A 261 7.81 -18.52 1.71
C TYR A 261 8.12 -17.23 0.94
N VAL A 262 7.90 -17.31 -0.36
CA VAL A 262 7.84 -16.16 -1.27
C VAL A 262 6.41 -16.14 -1.83
N ILE A 263 5.73 -15.02 -1.66
CA ILE A 263 4.35 -14.81 -2.07
C ILE A 263 4.36 -13.84 -3.25
N VAL A 264 3.67 -14.22 -4.31
CA VAL A 264 3.76 -13.59 -5.61
C VAL A 264 2.37 -13.30 -6.11
N GLY A 265 2.08 -12.02 -6.31
CA GLY A 265 0.91 -11.58 -7.06
C GLY A 265 1.28 -11.35 -8.53
N HIS A 266 0.27 -11.05 -9.30
CA HIS A 266 0.38 -10.85 -10.75
C HIS A 266 -0.63 -9.80 -11.22
N ARG A 267 -0.36 -9.23 -12.39
CA ARG A 267 -1.26 -8.35 -13.09
C ARG A 267 -1.21 -8.69 -14.56
N HIS A 268 -2.27 -9.32 -15.05
CA HIS A 268 -2.30 -9.80 -16.40
C HIS A 268 -2.22 -8.69 -17.44
N HIS A 269 -1.54 -8.99 -18.53
CA HIS A 269 -1.41 -8.12 -19.69
C HIS A 269 -2.79 -7.77 -20.31
N LYS A 270 -3.82 -8.63 -20.13
CA LYS A 270 -5.20 -8.36 -20.56
C LYS A 270 -5.77 -7.03 -20.04
N TYR A 271 -5.29 -6.56 -18.88
CA TYR A 271 -5.74 -5.31 -18.27
C TYR A 271 -5.19 -4.06 -18.99
N TYR A 272 -4.34 -4.24 -19.99
CA TYR A 272 -3.73 -3.16 -20.74
C TYR A 272 -4.25 -3.11 -22.18
N LYS A 273 -4.82 -1.96 -22.55
CA LYS A 273 -5.31 -1.71 -23.91
C LYS A 273 -4.21 -1.33 -24.92
N ARG A 274 -3.00 -0.98 -24.44
CA ARG A 274 -1.88 -0.55 -25.28
C ARG A 274 -1.14 -1.79 -25.81
N ALA A 275 -0.81 -1.82 -27.11
CA ALA A 275 -0.01 -2.89 -27.69
C ALA A 275 1.50 -2.57 -27.67
N GLY A 276 2.35 -3.58 -27.89
CA GLY A 276 3.77 -3.40 -28.23
C GLY A 276 4.76 -3.22 -27.07
N PHE A 277 4.30 -3.16 -25.81
CA PHE A 277 5.19 -3.13 -24.63
C PHE A 277 5.30 -4.51 -23.93
N ILE A 278 4.49 -5.47 -24.36
CA ILE A 278 4.48 -6.83 -23.85
C ILE A 278 5.33 -7.67 -24.81
N LYS A 279 6.43 -8.25 -24.32
CA LYS A 279 7.30 -9.11 -25.13
C LYS A 279 6.65 -10.45 -25.48
N LYS A 280 5.94 -11.06 -24.53
CA LYS A 280 5.26 -12.35 -24.71
C LYS A 280 3.74 -12.16 -24.70
N THR A 281 3.16 -12.00 -25.88
CA THR A 281 1.71 -11.83 -26.07
C THR A 281 0.94 -13.14 -26.18
N ASP A 282 1.64 -14.25 -26.46
CA ASP A 282 1.09 -15.60 -26.48
C ASP A 282 1.13 -16.20 -25.06
N PHE A 283 0.19 -15.77 -24.21
CA PHE A 283 0.04 -16.25 -22.84
C PHE A 283 -1.37 -16.79 -22.60
N VAL A 284 -1.49 -17.75 -21.68
CA VAL A 284 -2.77 -18.27 -21.23
C VAL A 284 -3.23 -17.46 -20.01
N TYR A 285 -4.43 -16.91 -20.07
CA TYR A 285 -5.03 -16.23 -18.92
C TYR A 285 -5.72 -17.24 -18.00
N HIS A 286 -5.17 -17.45 -16.80
CA HIS A 286 -5.65 -18.44 -15.83
C HIS A 286 -6.73 -17.95 -14.86
N GLY A 287 -7.16 -16.69 -14.99
CA GLY A 287 -7.81 -15.98 -13.89
C GLY A 287 -6.79 -15.20 -13.06
N ASP A 288 -7.26 -14.45 -12.07
CA ASP A 288 -6.37 -13.84 -11.07
C ASP A 288 -6.21 -14.81 -9.87
N GLY A 289 -5.06 -14.81 -9.20
CA GLY A 289 -4.74 -15.51 -7.96
C GLY A 289 -3.42 -15.03 -7.33
N ILE A 290 -3.01 -15.65 -6.24
CA ILE A 290 -1.73 -15.41 -5.56
C ILE A 290 -0.98 -16.71 -5.43
N SER A 291 0.23 -16.74 -5.97
CA SER A 291 1.12 -17.89 -5.92
C SER A 291 2.01 -17.83 -4.67
N VAL A 292 2.15 -18.96 -3.99
CA VAL A 292 3.08 -19.16 -2.87
C VAL A 292 4.13 -20.17 -3.30
N PHE A 293 5.38 -19.81 -3.09
CA PHE A 293 6.54 -20.67 -3.29
C PHE A 293 7.19 -20.96 -1.95
N LYS A 294 7.53 -22.23 -1.72
CA LYS A 294 8.43 -22.61 -0.63
C LYS A 294 9.87 -22.42 -1.09
N VAL A 295 10.73 -22.00 -0.17
CA VAL A 295 12.16 -21.80 -0.43
C VAL A 295 12.96 -22.94 0.20
N ASN A 296 13.78 -23.62 -0.60
CA ASN A 296 14.67 -24.65 -0.07
C ASN A 296 15.96 -24.09 0.55
N GLU A 297 16.77 -24.95 1.16
CA GLU A 297 18.01 -24.51 1.84
C GLU A 297 19.06 -23.86 0.92
N LYS A 298 18.97 -24.12 -0.39
CA LYS A 298 19.84 -23.51 -1.39
C LYS A 298 19.30 -22.17 -1.91
N GLY A 299 18.14 -21.73 -1.40
CA GLY A 299 17.47 -20.50 -1.80
C GLY A 299 16.64 -20.60 -3.07
N ALA A 300 16.48 -21.80 -3.64
CA ALA A 300 15.66 -22.01 -4.83
C ALA A 300 14.16 -22.02 -4.49
N LEU A 301 13.37 -21.45 -5.39
CA LEU A 301 11.90 -21.44 -5.33
C LEU A 301 11.34 -22.81 -5.72
N ILE A 302 10.32 -23.26 -5.00
CA ILE A 302 9.54 -24.47 -5.28
C ILE A 302 8.05 -24.07 -5.26
N PRO A 303 7.29 -24.26 -6.36
CA PRO A 303 5.85 -24.02 -6.35
C PRO A 303 5.17 -24.78 -5.22
N HIS A 304 4.25 -24.13 -4.50
CA HIS A 304 3.69 -24.71 -3.27
C HIS A 304 2.17 -24.60 -3.19
N PHE A 305 1.61 -23.40 -3.36
CA PHE A 305 0.17 -23.17 -3.26
C PHE A 305 -0.27 -22.02 -4.17
N VAL A 306 -1.53 -22.04 -4.61
CA VAL A 306 -2.14 -20.91 -5.33
C VAL A 306 -3.53 -20.65 -4.74
N LEU A 307 -3.77 -19.42 -4.27
CA LEU A 307 -5.12 -18.95 -3.99
C LEU A 307 -5.70 -18.34 -5.26
N LYS A 308 -6.75 -18.94 -5.83
CA LYS A 308 -7.44 -18.39 -7.01
C LYS A 308 -8.47 -17.35 -6.57
N ASP A 309 -8.63 -16.30 -7.35
CA ASP A 309 -9.70 -15.31 -7.19
C ASP A 309 -11.05 -15.96 -7.53
N ASP A 310 -12.07 -15.65 -6.74
CA ASP A 310 -13.45 -16.06 -6.94
C ASP A 310 -14.41 -14.94 -6.50
N GLU A 311 -15.72 -15.21 -6.48
CA GLU A 311 -16.75 -14.24 -6.11
C GLU A 311 -16.65 -13.72 -4.66
N THR A 312 -15.88 -14.40 -3.80
CA THR A 312 -15.72 -14.07 -2.39
C THR A 312 -14.44 -13.28 -2.09
N THR A 313 -13.57 -13.14 -3.08
CA THR A 313 -12.31 -12.41 -2.97
C THR A 313 -12.29 -11.17 -3.86
N LYS A 314 -11.38 -10.26 -3.54
CA LYS A 314 -11.12 -9.07 -4.35
C LYS A 314 -9.65 -9.04 -4.75
N LEU A 315 -9.26 -9.94 -5.66
CA LEU A 315 -7.86 -10.14 -6.08
C LEU A 315 -7.61 -9.77 -7.55
N GLN A 316 -8.48 -9.02 -8.22
CA GLN A 316 -8.28 -8.64 -9.61
C GLN A 316 -7.27 -7.50 -9.75
N GLY A 317 -6.22 -7.74 -10.54
CA GLY A 317 -5.24 -6.71 -10.88
C GLY A 317 -4.43 -6.24 -9.68
N GLN A 318 -3.92 -7.19 -8.89
CA GLN A 318 -3.07 -6.97 -7.72
C GLN A 318 -1.82 -6.18 -8.09
N THR A 319 -1.48 -5.20 -7.28
CA THR A 319 -0.30 -4.34 -7.51
C THR A 319 0.62 -4.27 -6.31
N ARG A 320 0.16 -4.71 -5.14
CA ARG A 320 0.93 -4.69 -3.90
C ARG A 320 0.48 -5.79 -2.95
N ILE A 321 1.43 -6.41 -2.26
CA ILE A 321 1.18 -7.33 -1.14
C ILE A 321 2.07 -6.87 0.01
N GLU A 322 1.46 -6.50 1.13
CA GLU A 322 2.18 -6.09 2.34
C GLU A 322 1.93 -7.11 3.46
N ILE A 323 2.97 -7.41 4.24
CA ILE A 323 2.83 -8.18 5.46
C ILE A 323 2.34 -7.22 6.56
N VAL A 324 1.15 -7.47 7.07
CA VAL A 324 0.51 -6.68 8.13
C VAL A 324 1.05 -7.08 9.49
N SER A 325 1.07 -8.39 9.75
CA SER A 325 1.58 -8.97 10.98
C SER A 325 2.06 -10.39 10.74
N THR A 326 2.90 -10.89 11.63
CA THR A 326 3.43 -12.25 11.57
C THR A 326 3.68 -12.74 12.99
N ASN A 327 3.33 -14.00 13.26
CA ASN A 327 3.81 -14.75 14.39
C ASN A 327 4.51 -16.03 13.88
N ASN A 328 4.90 -16.94 14.76
CA ASN A 328 5.62 -18.15 14.34
C ASN A 328 4.82 -19.03 13.37
N ASN A 329 3.49 -19.03 13.47
CA ASN A 329 2.64 -20.00 12.79
C ASN A 329 1.83 -19.41 11.64
N GLU A 330 1.69 -18.08 11.58
CA GLU A 330 0.89 -17.44 10.53
C GLU A 330 1.31 -15.99 10.28
N ALA A 331 0.88 -15.49 9.12
CA ALA A 331 1.00 -14.10 8.74
C ALA A 331 -0.33 -13.55 8.21
N ILE A 332 -0.58 -12.28 8.48
CA ILE A 332 -1.66 -11.51 7.85
C ILE A 332 -1.07 -10.66 6.76
N LEU A 333 -1.70 -10.73 5.59
CA LEU A 333 -1.29 -10.01 4.40
C LEU A 333 -2.42 -9.08 3.95
N ALA A 334 -2.04 -7.93 3.41
CA ALA A 334 -2.95 -7.02 2.72
C ALA A 334 -2.56 -6.93 1.25
N VAL A 335 -3.52 -7.17 0.38
CA VAL A 335 -3.35 -7.15 -1.07
C VAL A 335 -4.08 -5.96 -1.63
N GLY A 336 -3.33 -4.99 -2.16
CA GLY A 336 -3.89 -3.83 -2.83
C GLY A 336 -4.19 -4.16 -4.29
N THR A 337 -5.41 -3.86 -4.73
CA THR A 337 -5.85 -4.11 -6.10
C THR A 337 -6.17 -2.82 -6.83
N ARG A 338 -5.92 -2.84 -8.13
CA ARG A 338 -6.25 -1.73 -9.01
C ARG A 338 -7.64 -1.86 -9.61
N ASP A 339 -8.01 -3.06 -10.05
CA ASP A 339 -9.20 -3.28 -10.87
C ASP A 339 -10.44 -3.50 -10.00
N ASP A 340 -10.31 -4.24 -8.89
CA ASP A 340 -11.35 -4.27 -7.84
C ASP A 340 -11.41 -3.01 -6.99
N ALA A 341 -10.40 -2.13 -7.08
CA ALA A 341 -10.28 -0.94 -6.24
C ALA A 341 -10.48 -1.27 -4.75
N SER A 342 -9.70 -2.23 -4.26
CA SER A 342 -9.89 -2.84 -2.94
C SER A 342 -8.57 -3.10 -2.20
N ILE A 343 -8.71 -3.42 -0.92
CA ILE A 343 -7.69 -4.07 -0.12
C ILE A 343 -8.26 -5.40 0.39
N GLN A 344 -7.69 -6.53 -0.04
CA GLN A 344 -8.03 -7.86 0.45
C GLN A 344 -7.09 -8.27 1.59
N LEU A 345 -7.64 -8.69 2.73
CA LEU A 345 -6.89 -9.33 3.81
C LEU A 345 -6.87 -10.85 3.63
N LEU A 346 -5.68 -11.43 3.78
CA LEU A 346 -5.45 -12.86 3.70
C LEU A 346 -4.66 -13.35 4.93
N LYS A 347 -4.83 -14.62 5.25
CA LYS A 347 -4.02 -15.35 6.22
C LYS A 347 -3.16 -16.38 5.50
N LEU A 348 -1.86 -16.39 5.77
CA LEU A 348 -0.95 -17.48 5.41
C LEU A 348 -0.65 -18.29 6.67
N ASN A 349 -0.97 -19.58 6.67
CA ASN A 349 -0.59 -20.48 7.78
C ASN A 349 0.83 -21.05 7.60
N LYS A 350 1.32 -21.78 8.61
CA LYS A 350 2.66 -22.38 8.63
C LYS A 350 2.86 -23.47 7.58
N GLU A 351 1.77 -24.06 7.09
CA GLU A 351 1.79 -24.99 5.97
C GLU A 351 1.97 -24.27 4.63
N GLY A 352 1.89 -22.93 4.58
CA GLY A 352 2.03 -22.13 3.37
C GLY A 352 0.74 -22.00 2.55
N ILE A 353 -0.42 -22.19 3.18
CA ILE A 353 -1.74 -22.10 2.56
C ILE A 353 -2.33 -20.71 2.84
N LEU A 354 -2.72 -20.01 1.77
CA LEU A 354 -3.43 -18.73 1.86
C LEU A 354 -4.94 -18.95 1.97
N THR A 355 -5.59 -18.19 2.84
CA THR A 355 -7.05 -18.15 3.00
C THR A 355 -7.54 -16.71 3.12
N PRO A 356 -8.69 -16.35 2.52
CA PRO A 356 -9.25 -15.02 2.67
C PRO A 356 -9.80 -14.78 4.08
N ILE A 357 -9.69 -13.54 4.55
CA ILE A 357 -10.24 -13.09 5.85
C ILE A 357 -11.41 -12.13 5.62
N ASN A 358 -11.12 -10.98 5.01
CA ASN A 358 -12.08 -9.94 4.68
C ASN A 358 -11.49 -8.99 3.65
N TYR A 359 -12.25 -8.02 3.15
CA TYR A 359 -11.78 -6.99 2.25
C TYR A 359 -12.45 -5.64 2.54
N LEU A 360 -11.88 -4.59 1.96
CA LEU A 360 -12.49 -3.26 1.87
C LEU A 360 -12.43 -2.80 0.43
N GLU A 361 -13.58 -2.52 -0.19
CA GLU A 361 -13.63 -1.77 -1.43
C GLU A 361 -13.38 -0.29 -1.10
N THR A 362 -12.26 0.25 -1.57
CA THR A 362 -11.79 1.59 -1.19
C THR A 362 -12.40 2.69 -2.04
N GLY A 363 -13.14 2.35 -3.12
CA GLY A 363 -13.65 3.33 -4.09
C GLY A 363 -12.56 3.97 -4.96
N PHE A 364 -11.30 3.53 -4.84
CA PHE A 364 -10.20 3.97 -5.68
C PHE A 364 -9.18 2.86 -5.94
N SER A 365 -8.67 2.80 -7.16
CA SER A 365 -7.60 1.88 -7.51
C SER A 365 -6.36 2.10 -6.66
N ILE A 366 -5.70 1.02 -6.24
CA ILE A 366 -4.39 1.05 -5.60
C ILE A 366 -3.34 0.58 -6.62
N TYR A 367 -2.13 1.17 -6.56
CA TYR A 367 -1.00 0.77 -7.41
C TYR A 367 0.17 0.28 -6.54
N TYR A 368 1.38 0.86 -6.61
CA TYR A 368 2.43 0.55 -5.62
C TYR A 368 2.15 1.23 -4.27
N GLY A 369 1.11 2.05 -4.20
CA GLY A 369 0.79 2.91 -3.07
C GLY A 369 0.14 2.22 -1.87
N LEU A 370 0.40 0.95 -1.57
CA LEU A 370 -0.05 0.33 -0.32
C LEU A 370 1.16 0.01 0.57
N LYS A 371 1.12 0.45 1.82
CA LYS A 371 2.19 0.21 2.79
C LYS A 371 1.62 -0.24 4.13
N SER A 372 2.15 -1.34 4.67
CA SER A 372 1.92 -1.72 6.07
C SER A 372 2.87 -0.95 6.99
N HIS A 373 2.35 -0.48 8.11
CA HIS A 373 3.11 0.23 9.13
C HIS A 373 2.59 -0.12 10.52
N LYS A 374 3.48 -0.30 11.50
CA LYS A 374 3.10 -0.64 12.87
C LYS A 374 3.56 0.47 13.81
N ILE A 375 2.65 0.91 14.67
CA ILE A 375 2.93 1.86 15.76
C ILE A 375 2.51 1.15 17.05
N GLU A 376 3.46 0.94 17.95
CA GLU A 376 3.27 0.11 19.14
C GLU A 376 2.67 -1.26 18.78
N ASP A 377 1.47 -1.59 19.26
CA ASP A 377 0.77 -2.84 18.92
C ASP A 377 -0.30 -2.69 17.83
N THR A 378 -0.48 -1.49 17.28
CA THR A 378 -1.48 -1.22 16.26
C THR A 378 -0.88 -1.33 14.86
N ASN A 379 -1.51 -2.14 14.01
CA ASN A 379 -1.16 -2.24 12.60
C ASN A 379 -2.01 -1.27 11.77
N PHE A 380 -1.34 -0.51 10.91
CA PHE A 380 -1.93 0.40 9.94
C PHE A 380 -1.62 -0.04 8.52
N LEU A 381 -2.53 0.29 7.61
CA LEU A 381 -2.29 0.34 6.19
C LEU A 381 -2.36 1.79 5.74
N ILE A 382 -1.44 2.19 4.87
CA ILE A 382 -1.47 3.48 4.20
C ILE A 382 -1.66 3.22 2.71
N ALA A 383 -2.76 3.70 2.16
CA ALA A 383 -3.10 3.54 0.75
C ALA A 383 -3.13 4.89 0.02
N GLY A 384 -2.39 4.97 -1.07
CA GLY A 384 -2.41 6.07 -2.03
C GLY A 384 -3.39 5.79 -3.16
N SER A 385 -4.22 6.77 -3.49
CA SER A 385 -5.15 6.63 -4.61
C SER A 385 -4.45 6.69 -5.96
N PHE A 386 -4.57 5.63 -6.75
CA PHE A 386 -4.15 5.60 -8.14
C PHE A 386 -5.22 6.21 -9.07
N ARG A 387 -5.64 7.44 -8.78
CA ARG A 387 -6.68 8.20 -9.48
C ARG A 387 -6.24 9.65 -9.64
N PHE A 388 -6.15 10.12 -10.88
CA PHE A 388 -5.67 11.46 -11.22
C PHE A 388 -6.62 12.58 -10.78
N ASP A 389 -7.90 12.28 -10.66
CA ASP A 389 -8.97 13.16 -10.19
C ASP A 389 -9.10 13.21 -8.66
N LEU A 390 -8.53 12.23 -7.95
CA LEU A 390 -8.70 12.08 -6.50
C LEU A 390 -7.51 12.63 -5.71
N GLY A 391 -6.28 12.19 -6.00
CA GLY A 391 -5.06 12.69 -5.36
C GLY A 391 -5.07 12.60 -3.83
N LYS A 392 -5.41 11.43 -3.27
CA LYS A 392 -5.49 11.19 -1.83
C LYS A 392 -4.48 10.15 -1.34
N ILE A 393 -4.14 10.28 -0.06
CA ILE A 393 -3.55 9.24 0.76
C ILE A 393 -4.48 8.98 1.95
N VAL A 394 -4.66 7.72 2.31
CA VAL A 394 -5.62 7.28 3.32
C VAL A 394 -4.92 6.33 4.28
N SER A 395 -5.10 6.53 5.58
CA SER A 395 -4.67 5.60 6.62
C SER A 395 -5.84 4.74 7.08
N TYR A 396 -5.55 3.47 7.34
CA TYR A 396 -6.51 2.51 7.85
C TYR A 396 -5.90 1.77 9.04
N LYS A 397 -6.68 1.57 10.10
CA LYS A 397 -6.34 0.70 11.21
C LYS A 397 -6.83 -0.72 10.90
N ILE A 398 -5.98 -1.71 11.16
CA ILE A 398 -6.38 -3.12 11.18
C ILE A 398 -6.78 -3.47 12.61
N ALA A 399 -8.03 -3.91 12.78
CA ALA A 399 -8.55 -4.29 14.09
C ALA A 399 -9.61 -5.40 13.94
N PRO A 400 -9.98 -6.09 15.02
CA PRO A 400 -11.01 -7.12 14.96
C PRO A 400 -12.35 -6.59 14.44
N LYS A 401 -13.13 -7.46 13.80
CA LYS A 401 -14.49 -7.15 13.34
C LYS A 401 -15.37 -6.71 14.51
N ILE A 402 -16.00 -5.56 14.35
CA ILE A 402 -17.03 -5.07 15.28
C ILE A 402 -18.37 -5.66 14.83
N ASN A 403 -19.11 -6.33 15.73
CA ASN A 403 -20.44 -6.82 15.40
C ASN A 403 -21.42 -5.64 15.25
N ARG A 404 -21.99 -5.54 14.05
CA ARG A 404 -22.97 -4.51 13.66
C ARG A 404 -24.23 -5.12 13.05
N ASP A 405 -24.48 -6.40 13.31
CA ASP A 405 -25.61 -7.13 12.75
C ASP A 405 -26.94 -6.46 13.15
N GLY A 406 -27.84 -6.31 12.18
CA GLY A 406 -29.12 -5.62 12.37
C GLY A 406 -29.03 -4.10 12.56
N LYS A 407 -27.86 -3.49 12.32
CA LYS A 407 -27.65 -2.05 12.34
C LYS A 407 -27.38 -1.48 10.95
N ILE A 408 -27.67 -0.20 10.81
CA ILE A 408 -27.34 0.65 9.66
C ILE A 408 -26.45 1.80 10.10
N LEU A 409 -25.69 2.35 9.16
CA LEU A 409 -24.81 3.49 9.38
C LEU A 409 -25.49 4.77 8.90
N ARG A 410 -25.51 5.77 9.76
CA ARG A 410 -25.97 7.13 9.45
C ARG A 410 -24.76 8.05 9.37
N HIS A 411 -24.67 8.80 8.29
CA HIS A 411 -23.67 9.84 8.03
C HIS A 411 -24.41 11.17 7.97
N ILE A 412 -24.27 11.99 9.02
CA ILE A 412 -24.90 13.30 9.13
C ILE A 412 -23.90 14.36 8.65
N VAL A 413 -24.33 15.21 7.72
CA VAL A 413 -23.57 16.37 7.24
C VAL A 413 -24.37 17.63 7.52
N ASN A 414 -23.85 18.49 8.39
CA ASN A 414 -24.44 19.79 8.67
C ASN A 414 -23.64 20.87 7.95
N LEU A 415 -24.34 21.73 7.21
CA LEU A 415 -23.71 22.77 6.38
C LEU A 415 -24.06 24.17 6.89
N LYS A 416 -23.03 24.99 7.00
CA LYS A 416 -23.11 26.43 7.11
C LYS A 416 -22.62 27.02 5.79
N TYR A 417 -23.45 27.84 5.15
CA TYR A 417 -23.08 28.54 3.93
C TYR A 417 -22.37 29.87 4.23
N LYS A 418 -21.55 30.35 3.31
CA LYS A 418 -20.96 31.69 3.38
C LYS A 418 -22.08 32.74 3.28
N GLU A 419 -21.86 33.90 3.88
CA GLU A 419 -22.80 35.03 3.81
C GLU A 419 -23.03 35.53 2.37
N THR A 420 -22.07 35.29 1.48
CA THR A 420 -22.16 35.65 0.06
C THR A 420 -22.91 34.62 -0.80
N ALA A 421 -23.28 33.46 -0.25
CA ALA A 421 -24.01 32.43 -0.98
C ALA A 421 -25.47 32.87 -1.19
N ASN A 422 -25.89 32.98 -2.45
CA ASN A 422 -27.28 33.33 -2.77
C ASN A 422 -28.20 32.10 -2.77
N LYS A 423 -29.52 32.34 -2.72
CA LYS A 423 -30.52 31.28 -2.67
C LYS A 423 -30.38 30.26 -3.81
N ALA A 424 -30.14 30.71 -5.05
CA ALA A 424 -30.02 29.80 -6.19
C ALA A 424 -28.81 28.86 -6.07
N GLN A 425 -27.70 29.34 -5.49
CA GLN A 425 -26.53 28.51 -5.20
C GLN A 425 -26.82 27.46 -4.13
N VAL A 426 -27.55 27.83 -3.07
CA VAL A 426 -27.98 26.92 -2.01
C VAL A 426 -28.95 25.87 -2.55
N ASP A 427 -29.95 26.26 -3.33
CA ASP A 427 -30.93 25.36 -3.96
C ASP A 427 -30.21 24.35 -4.89
N THR A 428 -29.20 24.82 -5.63
CA THR A 428 -28.37 23.96 -6.49
C THR A 428 -27.56 22.96 -5.66
N ALA A 429 -26.98 23.39 -4.54
CA ALA A 429 -26.24 22.51 -3.65
C ALA A 429 -27.14 21.42 -3.06
N VAL A 430 -28.32 21.79 -2.55
CA VAL A 430 -29.32 20.85 -2.00
C VAL A 430 -29.71 19.81 -3.05
N LYS A 431 -30.01 20.26 -4.27
CA LYS A 431 -30.36 19.34 -5.36
C LYS A 431 -29.23 18.37 -5.67
N ALA A 432 -28.00 18.87 -5.78
CA ALA A 432 -26.84 18.03 -6.05
C ALA A 432 -26.59 16.99 -4.95
N PHE A 433 -26.81 17.33 -3.67
CA PHE A 433 -26.74 16.35 -2.58
C PHE A 433 -27.78 15.24 -2.73
N LEU A 434 -29.04 15.59 -3.00
CA LEU A 434 -30.12 14.62 -3.19
C LEU A 434 -29.87 13.69 -4.39
N ASP A 435 -29.34 14.25 -5.48
CA ASP A 435 -29.08 13.51 -6.71
C ASP A 435 -28.00 12.41 -6.53
N LEU A 436 -27.16 12.48 -5.48
CA LEU A 436 -26.17 11.44 -5.16
C LEU A 436 -26.80 10.04 -5.04
N LYS A 437 -28.02 9.92 -4.52
CA LYS A 437 -28.71 8.62 -4.40
C LYS A 437 -28.99 7.98 -5.76
N ASN A 438 -29.10 8.78 -6.82
CA ASN A 438 -29.30 8.29 -8.18
C ASN A 438 -27.98 7.85 -8.84
N GLU A 439 -26.84 8.30 -8.31
CA GLU A 439 -25.51 8.06 -8.89
C GLU A 439 -24.66 7.06 -8.08
N ILE A 440 -24.98 6.85 -6.81
CA ILE A 440 -24.22 6.02 -5.88
C ILE A 440 -25.16 4.93 -5.31
N PRO A 441 -25.16 3.71 -5.89
CA PRO A 441 -26.03 2.61 -5.46
C PRO A 441 -25.89 2.23 -3.99
N GLU A 442 -24.73 2.49 -3.38
CA GLU A 442 -24.42 2.21 -1.97
C GLU A 442 -25.19 3.13 -1.01
N ILE A 443 -25.77 4.24 -1.48
CA ILE A 443 -26.64 5.09 -0.67
C ILE A 443 -28.02 4.42 -0.55
N ALA A 444 -28.27 3.78 0.58
CA ALA A 444 -29.58 3.17 0.88
C ALA A 444 -30.68 4.24 1.00
N ASN A 445 -30.38 5.36 1.67
CA ASN A 445 -31.30 6.49 1.78
C ASN A 445 -30.58 7.82 1.96
N ILE A 446 -31.21 8.90 1.49
CA ILE A 446 -30.79 10.27 1.78
C ILE A 446 -32.02 11.10 2.15
N GLU A 447 -31.89 11.88 3.21
CA GLU A 447 -32.87 12.88 3.64
C GLU A 447 -32.16 14.16 4.03
N TRP A 448 -32.86 15.29 3.99
CA TRP A 448 -32.31 16.58 4.40
C TRP A 448 -33.40 17.50 4.92
N GLY A 449 -32.99 18.56 5.61
CA GLY A 449 -33.89 19.60 6.09
C GLY A 449 -33.18 20.89 6.47
N ILE A 450 -33.98 21.93 6.69
CA ILE A 450 -33.53 23.23 7.20
C ILE A 450 -33.61 23.20 8.72
N ASN A 451 -32.60 23.75 9.39
CA ASN A 451 -32.57 23.87 10.85
C ASN A 451 -33.70 24.81 11.33
N ASP A 452 -34.57 24.30 12.19
CA ASP A 452 -35.65 25.04 12.87
C ASP A 452 -35.45 25.09 14.41
N SER A 453 -34.25 24.74 14.89
CA SER A 453 -33.96 24.77 16.33
C SER A 453 -33.90 26.20 16.87
N THR A 454 -34.64 26.45 17.95
CA THR A 454 -34.68 27.74 18.68
C THR A 454 -33.74 27.79 19.88
N GLU A 455 -32.96 26.73 20.12
CA GLU A 455 -32.11 26.58 21.32
C GLU A 455 -30.82 27.43 21.27
N GLY A 456 -30.52 28.07 20.14
CA GLY A 456 -29.34 28.94 19.98
C GLY A 456 -27.99 28.20 19.85
N ALA A 457 -28.00 26.87 19.81
CA ALA A 457 -26.79 26.04 19.75
C ALA A 457 -26.37 25.64 18.32
N SER A 458 -27.10 26.05 17.28
CA SER A 458 -26.85 25.61 15.89
C SER A 458 -25.56 26.17 15.27
N LYS A 459 -24.83 27.09 15.92
CA LYS A 459 -23.54 27.65 15.47
C LYS A 459 -23.53 28.20 14.01
N GLY A 460 -24.69 28.57 13.49
CA GLY A 460 -24.87 29.05 12.12
C GLY A 460 -25.01 27.95 11.05
N PHE A 461 -25.06 26.67 11.42
CA PHE A 461 -25.45 25.60 10.52
C PHE A 461 -26.95 25.70 10.21
N THR A 462 -27.30 25.71 8.92
CA THR A 462 -28.69 25.94 8.48
C THR A 462 -29.30 24.74 7.78
N HIS A 463 -28.49 23.81 7.27
CA HIS A 463 -28.97 22.62 6.57
C HIS A 463 -28.35 21.37 7.17
N THR A 464 -29.12 20.29 7.23
CA THR A 464 -28.66 18.97 7.66
C THR A 464 -29.02 17.94 6.59
N PHE A 465 -28.11 17.03 6.32
CA PHE A 465 -28.29 15.87 5.46
C PHE A 465 -28.02 14.62 6.28
N THR A 466 -28.88 13.62 6.19
CA THR A 466 -28.64 12.29 6.76
C THR A 466 -28.59 11.29 5.63
N ILE A 467 -27.40 10.73 5.41
CA ILE A 467 -27.14 9.70 4.43
C ILE A 467 -27.05 8.35 5.14
N THR A 468 -27.63 7.33 4.54
CA THR A 468 -27.79 6.00 5.14
C THR A 468 -27.07 4.97 4.30
N PHE A 469 -26.25 4.18 4.97
CA PHE A 469 -25.47 3.09 4.40
C PHE A 469 -25.80 1.79 5.13
N ASN A 470 -25.74 0.66 4.42
CA ASN A 470 -25.99 -0.63 5.07
C ASN A 470 -24.77 -1.09 5.87
N ASN A 471 -23.58 -0.65 5.47
CA ASN A 471 -22.33 -1.04 6.11
C ASN A 471 -21.23 0.05 5.97
N GLU A 472 -20.03 -0.19 6.53
CA GLU A 472 -18.90 0.74 6.38
C GLU A 472 -18.28 0.81 4.98
N GLN A 473 -18.36 -0.26 4.18
CA GLN A 473 -17.82 -0.32 2.83
C GLN A 473 -18.63 0.59 1.91
N ASP A 474 -19.96 0.58 2.03
CA ASP A 474 -20.87 1.48 1.30
C ASP A 474 -20.48 2.96 1.51
N ARG A 475 -20.19 3.35 2.75
CA ARG A 475 -19.71 4.71 3.08
C ARG A 475 -18.32 4.97 2.51
N GLU A 476 -17.45 3.96 2.50
CA GLU A 476 -16.09 4.08 1.95
C GLU A 476 -16.15 4.40 0.45
N ILE A 477 -16.95 3.64 -0.31
CA ILE A 477 -17.19 3.84 -1.73
C ILE A 477 -17.78 5.24 -1.97
N TYR A 478 -18.83 5.61 -1.21
CA TYR A 478 -19.44 6.94 -1.29
C TYR A 478 -18.41 8.07 -1.17
N LEU A 479 -17.52 8.02 -0.16
CA LEU A 479 -16.60 9.12 0.12
C LEU A 479 -15.67 9.39 -1.08
N PHE A 480 -15.25 8.35 -1.78
CA PHE A 480 -14.32 8.45 -2.92
C PHE A 480 -15.01 8.32 -4.28
N HIS A 481 -16.34 8.28 -4.30
CA HIS A 481 -17.11 8.21 -5.54
C HIS A 481 -16.99 9.51 -6.34
N LYS A 482 -16.93 9.41 -7.67
CA LYS A 482 -16.79 10.56 -8.56
C LYS A 482 -17.90 11.61 -8.35
N ALA A 483 -19.16 11.17 -8.23
CA ALA A 483 -20.29 12.07 -7.98
C ALA A 483 -20.15 12.86 -6.67
N HIS A 484 -19.70 12.21 -5.59
CA HIS A 484 -19.45 12.89 -4.32
C HIS A 484 -18.30 13.92 -4.43
N LEU A 485 -17.22 13.58 -5.15
CA LEU A 485 -16.12 14.53 -5.38
C LEU A 485 -16.55 15.73 -6.23
N GLU A 486 -17.38 15.50 -7.25
CA GLU A 486 -17.97 16.57 -8.07
C GLU A 486 -18.86 17.48 -7.23
N LEU A 487 -19.71 16.91 -6.38
CA LEU A 487 -20.49 17.66 -5.40
C LEU A 487 -19.60 18.55 -4.51
N VAL A 488 -18.55 17.99 -3.91
CA VAL A 488 -17.63 18.74 -3.05
C VAL A 488 -16.97 19.88 -3.82
N ASN A 489 -16.57 19.66 -5.07
CA ASN A 489 -15.96 20.70 -5.91
C ASN A 489 -16.95 21.81 -6.31
N THR A 490 -18.21 21.45 -6.59
CA THR A 490 -19.25 22.41 -6.98
C THR A 490 -19.77 23.20 -5.78
N VAL A 491 -19.98 22.54 -4.64
CA VAL A 491 -20.62 23.12 -3.46
C VAL A 491 -19.59 23.73 -2.51
N GLY A 492 -18.39 23.16 -2.39
CA GLY A 492 -17.33 23.63 -1.49
C GLY A 492 -17.05 25.14 -1.53
N PRO A 493 -17.00 25.80 -2.71
CA PRO A 493 -16.79 27.25 -2.79
C PRO A 493 -17.79 28.12 -2.03
N ILE A 494 -19.02 27.65 -1.81
CA ILE A 494 -20.08 28.39 -1.09
C ILE A 494 -20.22 27.97 0.38
N ILE A 495 -19.50 26.94 0.82
CA ILE A 495 -19.55 26.45 2.21
C ILE A 495 -18.65 27.29 3.12
N GLY A 496 -19.21 27.76 4.22
CA GLY A 496 -18.50 28.47 5.28
C GLY A 496 -17.97 27.53 6.37
N ASP A 497 -18.72 26.47 6.70
CA ASP A 497 -18.30 25.45 7.66
C ASP A 497 -19.05 24.12 7.45
N VAL A 498 -18.46 23.00 7.89
CA VAL A 498 -19.04 21.65 7.80
C VAL A 498 -18.86 20.92 9.14
N PHE A 499 -19.95 20.32 9.64
CA PHE A 499 -19.90 19.43 10.80
C PHE A 499 -20.46 18.05 10.43
N VAL A 500 -19.62 17.02 10.54
CA VAL A 500 -19.95 15.65 10.14
C VAL A 500 -19.95 14.72 11.34
N MET A 501 -20.93 13.82 11.40
CA MET A 501 -21.01 12.78 12.42
C MET A 501 -21.52 11.46 11.85
N ASP A 502 -20.86 10.37 12.23
CA ASP A 502 -21.26 9.01 11.86
C ASP A 502 -21.72 8.23 13.09
N TYR A 503 -22.82 7.48 12.97
CA TYR A 503 -23.27 6.58 14.04
C TYR A 503 -24.02 5.36 13.50
N TRP A 504 -23.96 4.26 14.26
CA TRP A 504 -24.69 3.03 13.97
C TRP A 504 -25.97 2.96 14.79
N THR A 505 -27.08 2.63 14.16
CA THR A 505 -28.39 2.46 14.81
C THR A 505 -29.13 1.24 14.27
N LYS A 506 -30.14 0.75 14.97
CA LYS A 506 -30.97 -0.37 14.49
C LYS A 506 -31.68 0.03 13.21
N HIS A 507 -31.87 -0.94 12.30
CA HIS A 507 -32.79 -0.74 11.18
C HIS A 507 -34.20 -0.60 11.77
N ASN A 508 -34.82 0.56 11.55
CA ASN A 508 -36.20 0.81 11.98
C ASN A 508 -37.20 0.13 11.03
#